data_AF-D3B4Q8-F1
#
_entry.id   AF-D3B4Q8-F1
#
_cell.length_a   1.000
_cell.length_b   1.000
_cell.length_c   1.000
_cell.angle_alpha   90.00
_cell.angle_beta   90.00
_cell.angle_gamma   90.00
#
_symmetry.space_group_name_H-M   'P 1'
#
loop_
_entity.id
_entity.type
_entity.pdbx_description
1 polymer ?
#
loop_
_entity_poly.entity_id
_entity_poly.type
_entity_poly.pdbx_seq_one_letter_code
_entity_poly.pdbx_strand_id
1 'polypeptide(L)'
;MTIKCFNHQRSLEFICYQCNSLFCSKCISSHNREHPDHSNHWEHIDDIKDSLNTLKLDDIIDSAYSTTTTTTTNNHVNNINNDSTNNESSYNNDNTKLISQIKNKLKSIWESLRSSTSRYQSLTTTENDIKQHFEVLHQYLITEEHKLQRDIINDKGIITNQIDSNINHLKYLINIIMIFNKLNNSNSNSNINRNSTCSDNQSMLPDTTSLYSTATIIESVISSTSLQSFINDNNQTLFNEHLDIFNMDELLKQHSDDSSSLLLDIIHKYNNQFSKSTTITDNNDNSLSSYKLSINKPDFNQLNSIIKQSINLAKKTSSNYNRNEQSYIFVTHKSTKGATLINTSNNYSIEELQFDYDFWGTFSSIVSIGEYVYIFGGSYCTRKWIKISIQSKSVEYDFIEDIIRGDSNISVCYDGQDHIYLVNGWNIDNRIDRFNIKTKKFESYHQLPEGYLTQVSSMIFKGSLYSVSFNQNKIFQFDLTSRTISDHQIDNILPSSACHDNNGNFFILDTTHKRFIQYNVETKQTNDLNSIPHLEGTLSFVMYHRESPTSSYIYSFGSSNDCNFKYSIESNQCEPFLRDIKNHNREWCASTSITF
;
A
#
# COMPACT_ATOMS: atom_id res chain seq x y z
N MET A 1 1.67 60.30 23.14
CA MET A 1 0.74 60.28 24.29
C MET A 1 1.45 59.53 25.41
N THR A 2 1.91 60.19 26.46
CA THR A 2 2.61 59.53 27.58
C THR A 2 1.57 58.95 28.53
N ILE A 3 1.61 57.64 28.75
CA ILE A 3 0.73 56.97 29.70
C ILE A 3 1.19 57.37 31.11
N LYS A 4 0.30 58.00 31.87
CA LYS A 4 0.58 58.49 33.23
C LYS A 4 -0.03 57.55 34.27
N CYS A 5 0.70 57.34 35.36
CA CYS A 5 0.21 56.67 36.55
C CYS A 5 -1.01 57.41 37.11
N PHE A 6 -2.13 56.72 37.27
CA PHE A 6 -3.38 57.29 37.75
C PHE A 6 -3.22 58.00 39.11
N ASN A 7 -2.49 57.36 40.04
CA ASN A 7 -2.35 57.84 41.42
C ASN A 7 -1.32 58.97 41.58
N HIS A 8 -0.30 59.03 40.72
CA HIS A 8 0.84 59.93 40.91
C HIS A 8 1.04 60.93 39.77
N GLN A 9 0.29 60.79 38.67
CA GLN A 9 0.40 61.62 37.46
C GLN A 9 1.82 61.66 36.84
N ARG A 10 2.64 60.64 37.14
CA ARG A 10 4.02 60.43 36.63
C ARG A 10 4.03 59.48 35.45
N SER A 11 5.07 59.52 34.62
CA SER A 11 5.34 58.53 33.58
C SER A 11 5.36 57.10 34.16
N LEU A 12 4.75 56.16 33.43
CA LEU A 12 4.95 54.74 33.68
C LEU A 12 6.27 54.34 33.03
N GLU A 13 7.18 53.85 33.85
CA GLU A 13 8.60 53.68 33.54
C GLU A 13 9.05 52.24 33.79
N PHE A 14 8.25 51.44 34.52
CA PHE A 14 8.60 50.09 34.92
C PHE A 14 7.49 49.11 34.54
N ILE A 15 7.87 47.87 34.21
CA ILE A 15 6.95 46.74 34.08
C ILE A 15 7.34 45.67 35.09
N CYS A 16 6.36 45.07 35.79
CA CYS A 16 6.58 43.82 36.51
C CYS A 16 6.10 42.66 35.63
N TYR A 17 6.97 41.71 35.32
CA TYR A 17 6.67 40.55 34.50
C TYR A 17 5.78 39.52 35.20
N GLN A 18 5.78 39.50 36.54
CA GLN A 18 4.96 38.57 37.32
C GLN A 18 3.49 39.00 37.36
N CYS A 19 3.23 40.31 37.51
CA CYS A 19 1.88 40.88 37.50
C CYS A 19 1.43 41.38 36.13
N ASN A 20 2.33 41.39 35.13
CA ASN A 20 2.13 42.02 33.83
C ASN A 20 1.53 43.45 33.93
N SER A 21 2.06 44.24 34.86
CA SER A 21 1.52 45.55 35.25
C SER A 21 2.57 46.66 35.10
N LEU A 22 2.12 47.85 34.70
CA LEU A 22 2.97 49.01 34.49
C LEU A 22 2.96 49.94 35.71
N PHE A 23 4.14 50.44 36.10
CA PHE A 23 4.32 51.23 37.31
C PHE A 23 5.16 52.48 37.03
N CYS A 24 4.89 53.56 37.79
CA CYS A 24 5.84 54.68 37.90
C CYS A 24 6.84 54.39 39.04
N SER A 25 7.93 55.16 39.10
CA SER A 25 8.98 55.06 40.12
C SER A 25 8.48 54.96 41.58
N LYS A 26 7.39 55.65 41.93
CA LYS A 26 6.81 55.57 43.29
C LYS A 26 5.96 54.31 43.50
N CYS A 27 5.21 53.89 42.49
CA CYS A 27 4.36 52.70 42.58
C CYS A 27 5.19 51.42 42.62
N ILE A 28 6.28 51.31 41.85
CA ILE A 28 7.12 50.11 41.85
C ILE A 28 7.78 49.87 43.22
N SER A 29 8.20 50.94 43.89
CA SER A 29 8.75 50.87 45.24
C SER A 29 7.74 50.37 46.28
N SER A 30 6.46 50.71 46.09
CA SER A 30 5.37 50.23 46.95
C SER A 30 5.04 48.78 46.62
N HIS A 31 4.97 48.44 45.33
CA HIS A 31 4.73 47.09 44.83
C HIS A 31 5.76 46.09 45.35
N ASN A 32 7.05 46.42 45.31
CA ASN A 32 8.12 45.55 45.82
C ASN A 32 8.07 45.37 47.35
N ARG A 33 7.45 46.29 48.07
CA ARG A 33 7.24 46.15 49.53
C ARG A 33 6.07 45.24 49.84
N GLU A 34 5.01 45.33 49.05
CA GLU A 34 3.81 44.50 49.17
C GLU A 34 4.01 43.08 48.65
N HIS A 35 4.86 42.93 47.61
CA HIS A 35 5.22 41.67 46.97
C HIS A 35 6.75 41.54 46.87
N PRO A 36 7.44 41.18 47.97
CA PRO A 36 8.90 41.06 47.99
C PRO A 36 9.45 40.02 47.00
N ASP A 37 8.67 39.00 46.67
CA ASP A 37 9.00 37.97 45.69
C ASP A 37 9.03 38.49 44.25
N HIS A 38 8.49 39.69 43.98
CA HIS A 38 8.54 40.33 42.66
C HIS A 38 9.75 41.25 42.47
N SER A 39 10.60 41.43 43.50
CA SER A 39 11.69 42.42 43.49
C SER A 39 12.70 42.23 42.35
N ASN A 40 12.82 41.00 41.83
CA ASN A 40 13.74 40.62 40.75
C ASN A 40 13.02 40.35 39.41
N HIS A 41 11.76 40.75 39.32
CA HIS A 41 10.86 40.48 38.18
C HIS A 41 10.28 41.76 37.58
N TRP A 42 10.97 42.89 37.72
CA TRP A 42 10.60 44.14 37.07
C TRP A 42 11.79 44.73 36.31
N GLU A 43 11.49 45.54 35.30
CA GLU A 43 12.50 46.15 34.43
C GLU A 43 12.07 47.57 34.06
N HIS A 44 13.04 48.48 33.92
CA HIS A 44 12.79 49.85 33.48
C HIS A 44 12.66 49.90 31.95
N ILE A 45 11.86 50.84 31.45
CA ILE A 45 11.58 50.96 30.01
C ILE A 45 12.82 51.32 29.19
N ASP A 46 13.78 52.00 29.77
CA ASP A 46 15.02 52.33 29.06
C ASP A 46 15.95 51.10 28.94
N ASP A 47 16.01 50.24 29.96
CA ASP A 47 16.73 48.96 29.90
C ASP A 47 16.12 48.04 28.82
N ILE A 48 14.78 48.02 28.72
CA ILE A 48 14.05 47.30 27.66
C ILE A 48 14.40 47.86 26.28
N LYS A 49 14.44 49.20 26.12
CA LYS A 49 14.80 49.82 24.82
C LYS A 49 16.23 49.47 24.43
N ASP A 50 17.17 49.56 25.36
CA ASP A 50 18.58 49.25 25.11
C ASP A 50 18.76 47.76 24.75
N SER A 51 18.08 46.89 25.47
CA SER A 51 18.03 45.45 25.17
C SER A 51 17.45 45.15 23.78
N LEU A 52 16.40 45.85 23.37
CA LEU A 52 15.81 45.68 22.03
C LEU A 52 16.70 46.25 20.92
N ASN A 53 17.38 47.39 21.16
CA ASN A 53 18.28 48.01 20.19
C ASN A 53 19.54 47.17 19.93
N THR A 54 19.96 46.35 20.91
CA THR A 54 21.09 45.43 20.77
C THR A 54 20.72 44.09 20.12
N LEU A 55 19.42 43.80 19.96
CA LEU A 55 18.92 42.59 19.33
C LEU A 55 19.11 42.65 17.80
N LYS A 56 20.21 42.09 17.30
CA LYS A 56 20.38 41.89 15.86
C LYS A 56 19.58 40.68 15.40
N LEU A 57 18.91 40.82 14.25
CA LEU A 57 18.11 39.76 13.65
C LEU A 57 18.96 38.52 13.29
N ASP A 58 20.21 38.75 12.88
CA ASP A 58 21.16 37.70 12.51
C ASP A 58 21.49 36.77 13.69
N ASP A 59 21.59 37.30 14.91
CA ASP A 59 21.85 36.52 16.14
C ASP A 59 20.68 35.62 16.56
N ILE A 60 19.49 35.82 15.97
CA ILE A 60 18.30 35.00 16.19
C ILE A 60 18.30 33.84 15.19
N ILE A 61 18.72 34.09 13.95
CA ILE A 61 18.73 33.15 12.83
C ILE A 61 19.69 31.98 13.12
N ASP A 62 20.93 32.25 13.55
CA ASP A 62 21.93 31.19 13.77
C ASP A 62 21.58 30.22 14.91
N SER A 63 20.83 30.69 15.91
CA SER A 63 20.35 29.86 17.02
C SER A 63 19.24 28.87 16.61
N ALA A 64 18.49 29.17 15.54
CA ALA A 64 17.40 28.34 15.04
C ALA A 64 17.87 27.24 14.07
N TYR A 65 19.05 27.38 13.45
CA TYR A 65 19.59 26.42 12.48
C TYR A 65 20.59 25.39 13.08
N SER A 66 21.08 25.60 14.30
CA SER A 66 22.12 24.74 14.92
C SER A 66 21.63 23.36 15.45
N THR A 67 20.50 22.82 14.98
CA THR A 67 20.04 21.46 15.37
C THR A 67 19.84 20.49 14.22
N THR A 68 20.33 20.80 13.02
CA THR A 68 20.34 19.83 11.91
C THR A 68 21.76 19.44 11.52
N THR A 69 22.13 18.23 11.94
CA THR A 69 23.07 17.30 11.27
C THR A 69 24.48 17.81 10.96
N THR A 70 25.42 17.51 11.85
CA THR A 70 26.80 17.16 11.46
C THR A 70 27.18 15.83 12.08
N THR A 71 27.00 14.78 11.27
CA THR A 71 27.75 13.53 11.39
C THR A 71 29.25 13.84 11.34
N THR A 72 29.94 13.28 12.33
CA THR A 72 31.40 13.15 12.52
C THR A 72 32.20 12.89 11.25
N THR A 73 33.24 13.72 11.02
CA THR A 73 34.59 13.25 10.62
C THR A 73 35.68 14.31 10.88
N ASN A 74 36.54 13.97 11.84
CA ASN A 74 37.99 14.18 11.95
C ASN A 74 38.67 15.57 11.82
N ASN A 75 39.36 15.89 12.93
CA ASN A 75 40.73 16.38 13.05
C ASN A 75 41.13 17.69 12.33
N HIS A 76 41.22 18.77 13.10
CA HIS A 76 42.52 19.43 13.26
C HIS A 76 42.61 20.23 14.56
N VAL A 77 43.58 19.84 15.38
CA VAL A 77 44.19 20.64 16.44
C VAL A 77 44.66 21.96 15.83
N ASN A 78 44.24 23.10 16.41
CA ASN A 78 45.10 24.27 16.45
C ASN A 78 44.91 25.07 17.75
N ASN A 79 46.01 25.03 18.48
CA ASN A 79 46.35 25.75 19.68
C ASN A 79 46.52 27.25 19.33
N ILE A 80 45.75 28.14 19.95
CA ILE A 80 46.16 29.56 20.08
C ILE A 80 45.89 29.97 21.52
N ASN A 81 46.97 29.97 22.30
CA ASN A 81 47.14 30.82 23.46
C ASN A 81 46.99 32.29 23.02
N ASN A 82 46.22 33.07 23.77
CA ASN A 82 46.62 34.43 24.07
C ASN A 82 46.06 34.84 25.42
N ASP A 83 47.00 34.98 26.37
CA ASP A 83 46.90 35.93 27.46
C ASP A 83 46.51 37.31 26.92
N SER A 84 45.56 37.96 27.57
CA SER A 84 45.72 39.33 28.09
C SER A 84 44.39 39.79 28.71
N THR A 85 44.46 40.00 30.02
CA THR A 85 43.71 40.96 30.82
C THR A 85 42.95 42.04 30.05
N ASN A 86 41.66 42.24 30.38
CA ASN A 86 41.23 43.48 31.02
C ASN A 86 39.81 43.37 31.60
N ASN A 87 39.73 43.80 32.87
CA ASN A 87 38.51 44.19 33.56
C ASN A 87 37.72 45.20 32.73
N GLU A 88 36.48 44.88 32.37
CA GLU A 88 35.46 45.91 32.17
C GLU A 88 34.04 45.36 32.41
N SER A 89 33.38 45.96 33.41
CA SER A 89 31.91 46.06 33.57
C SER A 89 31.08 44.79 33.88
N SER A 90 31.03 44.45 35.18
CA SER A 90 30.03 43.57 35.81
C SER A 90 28.63 44.20 35.96
N TYR A 91 28.19 45.08 35.04
CA TYR A 91 26.90 45.79 35.14
C TYR A 91 25.87 45.43 34.05
N ASN A 92 26.11 44.44 33.19
CA ASN A 92 25.22 44.10 32.08
C ASN A 92 24.37 42.83 32.27
N ASN A 93 24.26 42.29 33.49
CA ASN A 93 23.66 40.95 33.68
C ASN A 93 22.12 40.94 33.53
N ASP A 94 21.42 42.05 33.79
CA ASP A 94 19.94 42.07 33.78
C ASP A 94 19.31 42.27 32.37
N ASN A 95 19.97 43.01 31.47
CA ASN A 95 19.53 43.19 30.06
C ASN A 95 19.46 41.87 29.26
N THR A 96 20.06 40.78 29.76
CA THR A 96 20.08 39.48 29.09
C THR A 96 18.77 38.69 29.24
N LYS A 97 17.94 39.01 30.24
CA LYS A 97 16.78 38.18 30.62
C LYS A 97 15.61 38.31 29.65
N LEU A 98 15.23 39.54 29.28
CA LEU A 98 14.14 39.79 28.31
C LEU A 98 14.50 39.27 26.92
N ILE A 99 15.73 39.54 26.47
CA ILE A 99 16.25 39.04 25.19
C ILE A 99 16.20 37.51 25.14
N SER A 100 16.65 36.84 26.21
CA SER A 100 16.58 35.38 26.33
C SER A 100 15.14 34.85 26.26
N GLN A 101 14.18 35.50 26.94
CA GLN A 101 12.77 35.12 26.87
C GLN A 101 12.18 35.29 25.47
N ILE A 102 12.49 36.38 24.77
CA ILE A 102 12.05 36.61 23.38
C ILE A 102 12.66 35.55 22.47
N LYS A 103 13.96 35.27 22.57
CA LYS A 103 14.66 34.23 21.79
C LYS A 103 14.05 32.84 22.03
N ASN A 104 13.80 32.46 23.29
CA ASN A 104 13.17 31.19 23.64
C ASN A 104 11.74 31.08 23.10
N LYS A 105 10.96 32.17 23.14
CA LYS A 105 9.60 32.19 22.61
C LYS A 105 9.59 32.11 21.08
N LEU A 106 10.48 32.83 20.40
CA LEU A 106 10.65 32.73 18.96
C LEU A 106 11.06 31.32 18.54
N LYS A 107 12.02 30.71 19.25
CA LYS A 107 12.45 29.33 19.02
C LYS A 107 11.30 28.34 19.22
N SER A 108 10.55 28.46 20.33
CA SER A 108 9.39 27.59 20.59
C SER A 108 8.30 27.74 19.52
N ILE A 109 8.01 28.95 19.07
CA ILE A 109 7.07 29.20 17.97
C ILE A 109 7.59 28.59 16.66
N TRP A 110 8.87 28.76 16.35
CA TRP A 110 9.49 28.21 15.16
C TRP A 110 9.47 26.67 15.15
N GLU A 111 9.85 26.05 16.26
CA GLU A 111 9.78 24.59 16.44
C GLU A 111 8.34 24.09 16.31
N SER A 112 7.37 24.79 16.91
CA SER A 112 5.94 24.49 16.75
C SER A 112 5.48 24.62 15.30
N LEU A 113 5.92 25.66 14.58
CA LEU A 113 5.57 25.87 13.18
C LEU A 113 6.17 24.78 12.30
N ARG A 114 7.44 24.44 12.52
CA ARG A 114 8.15 23.35 11.81
C ARG A 114 7.47 22.01 12.05
N SER A 115 7.18 21.67 13.31
CA SER A 115 6.45 20.46 13.68
C SER A 115 5.07 20.38 13.02
N SER A 116 4.31 21.48 13.07
CA SER A 116 2.99 21.57 12.45
C SER A 116 3.05 21.41 10.92
N THR A 117 4.07 22.00 10.29
CA THR A 117 4.30 21.92 8.84
C THR A 117 4.67 20.50 8.42
N SER A 118 5.60 19.85 9.12
CA SER A 118 5.97 18.45 8.88
C SER A 118 4.78 17.51 9.06
N ARG A 119 3.95 17.75 10.08
CA ARG A 119 2.70 17.00 10.27
C ARG A 119 1.72 17.20 9.11
N TYR A 120 1.53 18.44 8.66
CA TYR A 120 0.67 18.74 7.51
C TYR A 120 1.16 18.04 6.23
N GLN A 121 2.47 18.07 5.98
CA GLN A 121 3.08 17.37 4.85
C GLN A 121 2.85 15.86 4.93
N SER A 122 3.08 15.25 6.10
CA SER A 122 2.83 13.83 6.32
C SER A 122 1.37 13.46 6.08
N LEU A 123 0.42 14.26 6.57
CA LEU A 123 -1.01 14.04 6.31
C LEU A 123 -1.35 14.16 4.82
N THR A 124 -0.74 15.11 4.13
CA THR A 124 -0.91 15.30 2.68
C THR A 124 -0.38 14.08 1.91
N THR A 125 0.78 13.54 2.30
CA THR A 125 1.33 12.31 1.71
C THR A 125 0.38 11.13 1.94
N THR A 126 -0.07 10.90 3.18
CA THR A 126 -1.02 9.82 3.47
C THR A 126 -2.33 9.96 2.70
N GLU A 127 -2.85 11.19 2.54
CA GLU A 127 -4.03 11.45 1.71
C GLU A 127 -3.79 11.06 0.25
N ASN A 128 -2.61 11.40 -0.30
CA ASN A 128 -2.24 11.05 -1.66
C ASN A 128 -2.06 9.54 -1.84
N ASP A 129 -1.48 8.84 -0.86
CA ASP A 129 -1.33 7.38 -0.89
C ASP A 129 -2.70 6.69 -0.94
N ILE A 130 -3.67 7.18 -0.16
CA ILE A 130 -5.06 6.69 -0.18
C ILE A 130 -5.67 6.90 -1.58
N LYS A 131 -5.54 8.10 -2.15
CA LYS A 131 -6.05 8.41 -3.49
C LYS A 131 -5.43 7.50 -4.54
N GLN A 132 -4.10 7.32 -4.51
CA GLN A 132 -3.38 6.49 -5.45
C GLN A 132 -3.81 5.02 -5.38
N HIS A 133 -4.02 4.47 -4.17
CA HIS A 133 -4.52 3.11 -4.00
C HIS A 133 -5.88 2.89 -4.68
N PHE A 134 -6.83 3.80 -4.47
CA PHE A 134 -8.15 3.70 -5.10
C PHE A 134 -8.12 3.98 -6.61
N GLU A 135 -7.20 4.81 -7.10
CA GLU A 135 -6.99 5.02 -8.53
C GLU A 135 -6.60 3.70 -9.22
N VAL A 136 -5.68 2.93 -8.63
CA VAL A 136 -5.28 1.62 -9.18
C VAL A 136 -6.47 0.64 -9.27
N LEU A 137 -7.30 0.58 -8.22
CA LEU A 137 -8.52 -0.21 -8.22
C LEU A 137 -9.51 0.23 -9.32
N HIS A 138 -9.67 1.54 -9.51
CA HIS A 138 -10.53 2.09 -10.55
C HIS A 138 -10.03 1.73 -11.95
N GLN A 139 -8.73 1.87 -12.21
CA GLN A 139 -8.11 1.49 -13.49
C GLN A 139 -8.28 0.00 -13.80
N TYR A 140 -8.18 -0.86 -12.78
CA TYR A 140 -8.44 -2.29 -12.93
C TYR A 140 -9.90 -2.56 -13.34
N LEU A 141 -10.88 -1.91 -12.71
CA LEU A 141 -12.29 -2.06 -13.06
C LEU A 141 -12.60 -1.59 -14.48
N ILE A 142 -12.02 -0.44 -14.90
CA ILE A 142 -12.13 0.06 -16.29
C ILE A 142 -11.57 -0.97 -17.28
N THR A 143 -10.44 -1.61 -16.94
CA THR A 143 -9.81 -2.61 -17.82
C THR A 143 -10.70 -3.84 -17.99
N GLU A 144 -11.29 -4.36 -16.92
CA GLU A 144 -12.23 -5.50 -17.00
C GLU A 144 -13.54 -5.11 -17.71
N GLU A 145 -14.03 -3.87 -17.57
CA GLU A 145 -15.15 -3.36 -18.35
C GLU A 145 -14.84 -3.39 -19.86
N HIS A 146 -13.72 -2.81 -20.29
CA HIS A 146 -13.32 -2.80 -21.69
C HIS A 146 -13.11 -4.20 -22.27
N LYS A 147 -12.61 -5.12 -21.45
CA LYS A 147 -12.42 -6.53 -21.84
C LYS A 147 -13.75 -7.22 -22.13
N LEU A 148 -14.78 -6.99 -21.31
CA LEU A 148 -16.14 -7.52 -21.55
C LEU A 148 -16.79 -6.88 -22.78
N GLN A 149 -16.53 -5.60 -23.04
CA GLN A 149 -17.10 -4.87 -24.18
C GLN A 149 -16.38 -5.13 -25.50
N ARG A 150 -15.14 -5.64 -25.48
CA ARG A 150 -14.25 -5.74 -26.65
C ARG A 150 -14.89 -6.44 -27.84
N ASP A 151 -15.43 -7.63 -27.62
CA ASP A 151 -15.99 -8.44 -28.70
C ASP A 151 -17.26 -7.78 -29.28
N ILE A 152 -18.08 -7.17 -28.42
CA ILE A 152 -19.27 -6.40 -28.84
C ILE A 152 -18.86 -5.19 -29.69
N ILE A 153 -17.81 -4.47 -29.30
CA ILE A 153 -17.28 -3.31 -30.04
C ILE A 153 -16.73 -3.76 -31.40
N ASN A 154 -16.01 -4.87 -31.44
CA ASN A 154 -15.47 -5.43 -32.68
C ASN A 154 -16.59 -5.85 -33.63
N ASP A 155 -17.59 -6.57 -33.15
CA ASP A 155 -18.75 -6.98 -33.94
C ASP A 155 -19.55 -5.77 -34.44
N LYS A 156 -19.75 -4.75 -33.60
CA LYS A 156 -20.34 -3.47 -34.02
C LYS A 156 -19.53 -2.82 -35.14
N GLY A 157 -18.19 -2.82 -35.04
CA GLY A 157 -17.32 -2.30 -36.09
C GLY A 157 -17.47 -3.05 -37.42
N ILE A 158 -17.53 -4.39 -37.38
CA ILE A 158 -17.76 -5.22 -38.56
C ILE A 158 -19.11 -4.90 -39.20
N ILE A 159 -20.18 -4.80 -38.39
CA ILE A 159 -21.53 -4.48 -38.86
C ILE A 159 -21.58 -3.07 -39.46
N THR A 160 -20.97 -2.07 -38.81
CA THR A 160 -20.86 -0.70 -39.33
C THR A 160 -20.21 -0.69 -40.71
N ASN A 161 -19.07 -1.38 -40.88
CA ASN A 161 -18.39 -1.48 -42.17
C ASN A 161 -19.25 -2.17 -43.24
N GLN A 162 -20.01 -3.20 -42.87
CA GLN A 162 -20.96 -3.86 -43.77
C GLN A 162 -22.10 -2.92 -44.19
N ILE A 163 -22.65 -2.15 -43.26
CA ILE A 163 -23.70 -1.17 -43.54
C ILE A 163 -23.18 -0.08 -44.49
N ASP A 164 -22.00 0.49 -44.21
CA ASP A 164 -21.39 1.51 -45.06
C ASP A 164 -21.12 0.98 -46.47
N SER A 165 -20.62 -0.27 -46.57
CA SER A 165 -20.44 -0.96 -47.85
C SER A 165 -21.77 -1.09 -48.60
N ASN A 166 -22.81 -1.64 -47.96
CA ASN A 166 -24.13 -1.82 -48.57
C ASN A 166 -24.78 -0.50 -48.99
N ILE A 167 -24.63 0.56 -48.18
CA ILE A 167 -25.12 1.90 -48.52
C ILE A 167 -24.40 2.47 -49.72
N ASN A 168 -23.08 2.26 -49.84
CA ASN A 168 -22.33 2.66 -51.03
C ASN A 168 -22.80 1.88 -52.26
N HIS A 169 -22.99 0.56 -52.16
CA HIS A 169 -23.58 -0.22 -53.25
C HIS A 169 -24.94 0.35 -53.68
N LEU A 170 -25.81 0.65 -52.71
CA LEU A 170 -27.13 1.21 -52.97
C LEU A 170 -27.05 2.58 -53.65
N LYS A 171 -26.17 3.48 -53.19
CA LYS A 171 -25.94 4.80 -53.83
C LYS A 171 -25.59 4.67 -55.31
N TYR A 172 -24.66 3.76 -55.63
CA TYR A 172 -24.28 3.51 -57.01
C TYR A 172 -25.46 3.00 -57.85
N LEU A 173 -26.21 2.02 -57.35
CA LEU A 173 -27.37 1.47 -58.05
C LEU A 173 -28.47 2.51 -58.29
N ILE A 174 -28.78 3.35 -57.30
CA ILE A 174 -29.75 4.43 -57.45
C ILE A 174 -29.28 5.46 -58.48
N ASN A 175 -28.01 5.83 -58.47
CA ASN A 175 -27.46 6.75 -59.48
C ASN A 175 -27.54 6.19 -60.90
N ILE A 176 -27.31 4.88 -61.09
CA ILE A 176 -27.51 4.23 -62.41
C ILE A 176 -28.96 4.39 -62.87
N ILE A 177 -29.93 4.16 -61.98
CA ILE A 177 -31.36 4.30 -62.28
C ILE A 177 -31.69 5.76 -62.63
N MET A 178 -31.19 6.73 -61.87
CA MET A 178 -31.42 8.15 -62.11
C MET A 178 -30.85 8.59 -63.47
N ILE A 179 -29.63 8.18 -63.79
CA ILE A 179 -28.99 8.46 -65.07
C ILE A 179 -29.79 7.85 -66.22
N PHE A 180 -30.21 6.58 -66.11
CA PHE A 180 -31.01 5.92 -67.14
C PHE A 180 -32.35 6.62 -67.38
N ASN A 181 -33.03 7.04 -66.31
CA ASN A 181 -34.29 7.79 -66.41
C ASN A 181 -34.08 9.15 -67.10
N LYS A 182 -32.97 9.85 -66.81
CA LYS A 182 -32.62 11.12 -67.46
C LYS A 182 -32.35 10.92 -68.96
N LEU A 183 -31.59 9.89 -69.34
CA LEU A 183 -31.28 9.58 -70.73
C LEU A 183 -32.54 9.22 -71.55
N ASN A 184 -33.47 8.45 -70.98
CA ASN A 184 -34.72 8.09 -71.68
C ASN A 184 -35.71 9.25 -71.83
N ASN A 185 -35.84 10.10 -70.81
CA ASN A 185 -36.72 11.27 -70.89
C ASN A 185 -36.21 12.34 -71.88
N SER A 186 -34.92 12.32 -72.23
CA SER A 186 -34.32 13.23 -73.21
C SER A 186 -34.75 12.94 -74.65
N ASN A 187 -35.21 11.72 -74.95
CA ASN A 187 -35.56 11.29 -76.31
C ASN A 187 -37.05 11.46 -76.68
N SER A 188 -37.90 11.92 -75.76
CA SER A 188 -39.32 12.16 -76.01
C SER A 188 -39.67 13.66 -76.02
N ASN A 189 -39.67 14.24 -77.23
CA ASN A 189 -40.29 15.50 -77.65
C ASN A 189 -39.81 16.86 -77.09
N SER A 190 -39.14 17.58 -77.99
CA SER A 190 -39.40 18.98 -78.42
C SER A 190 -39.36 20.13 -77.41
N ASN A 191 -38.43 21.06 -77.68
CA ASN A 191 -38.54 22.51 -77.48
C ASN A 191 -39.19 22.98 -76.16
N ILE A 192 -38.40 23.13 -75.10
CA ILE A 192 -38.70 24.16 -74.10
C ILE A 192 -37.43 24.94 -73.77
N ASN A 193 -37.56 26.24 -74.00
CA ASN A 193 -36.66 27.33 -73.67
C ASN A 193 -35.72 27.08 -72.49
N ARG A 194 -34.42 27.23 -72.77
CA ARG A 194 -33.43 27.69 -71.80
C ARG A 194 -33.82 29.09 -71.32
N ASN A 195 -34.70 29.17 -70.33
CA ASN A 195 -34.87 30.33 -69.46
C ASN A 195 -35.58 29.85 -68.19
N SER A 196 -34.80 29.32 -67.26
CA SER A 196 -35.19 29.29 -65.84
C SER A 196 -34.00 29.83 -65.08
N THR A 197 -34.20 31.05 -64.60
CA THR A 197 -33.37 31.75 -63.63
C THR A 197 -33.10 30.86 -62.43
N CYS A 198 -31.85 30.39 -62.30
CA CYS A 198 -31.34 29.94 -61.01
C CYS A 198 -31.23 31.19 -60.14
N SER A 199 -32.26 31.45 -59.34
CA SER A 199 -32.12 32.33 -58.19
C SER A 199 -31.08 31.70 -57.28
N ASP A 200 -29.98 32.41 -57.08
CA ASP A 200 -29.04 32.22 -55.97
C ASP A 200 -29.80 32.33 -54.63
N ASN A 201 -30.47 31.25 -54.26
CA ASN A 201 -30.78 30.94 -52.87
C ASN A 201 -29.90 29.75 -52.52
N GLN A 202 -28.61 30.02 -52.43
CA GLN A 202 -27.69 29.25 -51.62
C GLN A 202 -28.14 29.44 -50.17
N SER A 203 -29.23 28.77 -49.78
CA SER A 203 -29.49 28.54 -48.37
C SER A 203 -28.28 27.76 -47.89
N MET A 204 -27.43 28.39 -47.06
CA MET A 204 -26.38 27.69 -46.36
C MET A 204 -27.04 26.50 -45.66
N LEU A 205 -26.90 25.31 -46.26
CA LEU A 205 -27.18 24.07 -45.58
C LEU A 205 -26.23 24.08 -44.37
N PRO A 206 -26.76 23.99 -43.13
CA PRO A 206 -25.91 23.91 -41.96
C PRO A 206 -24.98 22.71 -42.16
N ASP A 207 -23.70 22.86 -41.82
CA ASP A 207 -22.68 21.82 -41.99
C ASP A 207 -23.21 20.44 -41.55
N THR A 208 -23.62 19.64 -42.55
CA THR A 208 -24.39 18.41 -42.35
C THR A 208 -23.47 17.22 -42.08
N THR A 209 -22.26 17.45 -41.56
CA THR A 209 -21.28 16.38 -41.33
C THR A 209 -21.84 15.27 -40.42
N SER A 210 -22.78 15.59 -39.53
CA SER A 210 -23.48 14.62 -38.67
C SER A 210 -24.51 13.74 -39.40
N LEU A 211 -25.04 14.17 -40.57
CA LEU A 211 -26.02 13.41 -41.35
C LEU A 211 -25.38 12.26 -42.14
N TYR A 212 -24.05 12.23 -42.25
CA TYR A 212 -23.30 11.16 -42.92
C TYR A 212 -22.75 10.10 -41.96
N SER A 213 -23.02 10.21 -40.66
CA SER A 213 -22.60 9.19 -39.71
C SER A 213 -23.39 7.90 -39.92
N THR A 214 -22.72 6.74 -39.81
CA THR A 214 -23.38 5.44 -39.93
C THR A 214 -24.53 5.29 -38.93
N ALA A 215 -24.43 5.91 -37.75
CA ALA A 215 -25.52 5.94 -36.76
C ALA A 215 -26.80 6.60 -37.31
N THR A 216 -26.66 7.77 -37.94
CA THR A 216 -27.79 8.48 -38.55
C THR A 216 -28.40 7.69 -39.71
N ILE A 217 -27.56 7.01 -40.51
CA ILE A 217 -28.01 6.15 -41.60
C ILE A 217 -28.79 4.96 -41.05
N ILE A 218 -28.31 4.32 -39.98
CA ILE A 218 -29.01 3.22 -39.30
C ILE A 218 -30.38 3.66 -38.80
N GLU A 219 -30.46 4.82 -38.12
CA GLU A 219 -31.74 5.36 -37.65
C GLU A 219 -32.72 5.63 -38.80
N SER A 220 -32.21 6.17 -39.90
CA SER A 220 -32.98 6.43 -41.12
C SER A 220 -33.50 5.14 -41.77
N VAL A 221 -32.67 4.09 -41.82
CA VAL A 221 -33.09 2.76 -42.31
C VAL A 221 -34.17 2.14 -41.42
N ILE A 222 -34.03 2.24 -40.09
CA ILE A 222 -35.00 1.69 -39.13
C ILE A 222 -36.34 2.43 -39.20
N SER A 223 -36.31 3.74 -39.37
CA SER A 223 -37.52 4.59 -39.42
C SER A 223 -38.24 4.52 -40.78
N SER A 224 -37.54 4.10 -41.84
CA SER A 224 -38.12 3.96 -43.17
C SER A 224 -38.97 2.70 -43.31
N THR A 225 -40.23 2.85 -43.70
CA THR A 225 -41.14 1.69 -43.88
C THR A 225 -40.86 0.88 -45.15
N SER A 226 -40.09 1.43 -46.09
CA SER A 226 -39.72 0.77 -47.34
C SER A 226 -38.44 1.39 -47.91
N LEU A 227 -37.79 0.68 -48.84
CA LEU A 227 -36.63 1.18 -49.59
C LEU A 227 -36.95 2.49 -50.32
N GLN A 228 -38.16 2.63 -50.87
CA GLN A 228 -38.57 3.85 -51.57
C GLN A 228 -38.71 5.04 -50.60
N SER A 229 -39.28 4.82 -49.42
CA SER A 229 -39.34 5.86 -48.37
C SER A 229 -37.93 6.28 -48.00
N PHE A 230 -37.06 5.30 -47.73
CA PHE A 230 -35.67 5.56 -47.39
C PHE A 230 -34.94 6.40 -48.44
N ILE A 231 -35.09 6.06 -49.72
CA ILE A 231 -34.45 6.83 -50.80
C ILE A 231 -35.01 8.26 -50.86
N ASN A 232 -36.33 8.43 -50.76
CA ASN A 232 -36.98 9.74 -50.82
C ASN A 232 -36.57 10.63 -49.64
N ASP A 233 -36.57 10.07 -48.43
CA ASP A 233 -36.27 10.78 -47.18
C ASP A 233 -34.79 11.21 -47.12
N ASN A 234 -33.91 10.52 -47.86
CA ASN A 234 -32.48 10.82 -47.92
C ASN A 234 -32.03 11.34 -49.31
N ASN A 235 -32.95 11.79 -50.16
CA ASN A 235 -32.65 12.21 -51.53
C ASN A 235 -31.76 13.47 -51.57
N GLN A 236 -31.93 14.39 -50.62
CA GLN A 236 -31.12 15.62 -50.56
C GLN A 236 -29.72 15.40 -49.95
N THR A 237 -29.47 14.22 -49.36
CA THR A 237 -28.24 13.92 -48.61
C THR A 237 -27.49 12.72 -49.22
N LEU A 238 -27.93 11.50 -48.93
CA LEU A 238 -27.25 10.26 -49.33
C LEU A 238 -27.33 9.99 -50.84
N PHE A 239 -28.43 10.39 -51.48
CA PHE A 239 -28.73 10.09 -52.89
C PHE A 239 -28.83 11.34 -53.77
N ASN A 240 -28.17 12.44 -53.37
CA ASN A 240 -28.27 13.73 -54.06
C ASN A 240 -27.86 13.63 -55.54
N GLU A 241 -28.74 14.11 -56.44
CA GLU A 241 -28.57 14.16 -57.89
C GLU A 241 -27.29 14.89 -58.36
N HIS A 242 -26.71 15.74 -57.51
CA HIS A 242 -25.48 16.47 -57.81
C HIS A 242 -24.19 15.70 -57.48
N LEU A 243 -24.28 14.49 -56.90
CA LEU A 243 -23.13 13.59 -56.75
C LEU A 243 -22.80 12.97 -58.10
N ASP A 244 -21.90 13.62 -58.85
CA ASP A 244 -21.40 13.11 -60.12
C ASP A 244 -20.41 11.95 -59.91
N ILE A 245 -20.93 10.80 -59.44
CA ILE A 245 -20.15 9.60 -59.11
C ILE A 245 -19.43 9.03 -60.35
N PHE A 246 -19.97 9.25 -61.55
CA PHE A 246 -19.48 8.66 -62.79
C PHE A 246 -18.77 9.65 -63.72
N ASN A 247 -18.66 10.92 -63.34
CA ASN A 247 -18.18 12.02 -64.18
C ASN A 247 -18.95 12.09 -65.51
N MET A 248 -20.26 12.36 -65.41
CA MET A 248 -21.22 12.30 -66.51
C MET A 248 -20.86 13.21 -67.67
N ASP A 249 -20.26 14.37 -67.40
CA ASP A 249 -19.81 15.31 -68.44
C ASP A 249 -18.65 14.76 -69.29
N GLU A 250 -17.81 13.91 -68.70
CA GLU A 250 -16.73 13.21 -69.41
C GLU A 250 -17.27 12.03 -70.21
N LEU A 251 -18.19 11.27 -69.61
CA LEU A 251 -18.83 10.11 -70.25
C LEU A 251 -19.70 10.49 -71.46
N LEU A 252 -20.47 11.58 -71.37
CA LEU A 252 -21.29 12.07 -72.48
C LEU A 252 -20.43 12.51 -73.68
N LYS A 253 -19.24 13.07 -73.44
CA LYS A 253 -18.28 13.44 -74.51
C LYS A 253 -17.66 12.23 -75.21
N GLN A 254 -17.48 11.12 -74.50
CA GLN A 254 -16.83 9.92 -75.05
C GLN A 254 -17.78 9.10 -75.94
N HIS A 255 -19.07 9.07 -75.62
CA HIS A 255 -20.04 8.16 -76.25
C HIS A 255 -20.94 8.82 -77.31
N SER A 256 -20.66 10.07 -77.72
CA SER A 256 -21.38 10.77 -78.80
C SER A 256 -22.91 10.71 -78.68
N ASP A 257 -23.44 10.84 -77.46
CA ASP A 257 -24.87 10.74 -77.13
C ASP A 257 -25.55 9.37 -77.40
N ASP A 258 -24.79 8.29 -77.64
CA ASP A 258 -25.35 6.93 -77.68
C ASP A 258 -25.69 6.43 -76.28
N SER A 259 -26.96 6.59 -75.92
CA SER A 259 -27.54 6.14 -74.64
C SER A 259 -27.30 4.66 -74.32
N SER A 260 -27.21 3.78 -75.34
CA SER A 260 -27.03 2.34 -75.11
C SER A 260 -25.60 1.99 -74.73
N SER A 261 -24.62 2.57 -75.43
CA SER A 261 -23.19 2.40 -75.11
C SER A 261 -22.82 3.04 -73.79
N LEU A 262 -23.39 4.21 -73.47
CA LEU A 262 -23.21 4.90 -72.20
C LEU A 262 -23.74 4.08 -71.02
N LEU A 263 -24.94 3.50 -71.15
CA LEU A 263 -25.50 2.63 -70.11
C LEU A 263 -24.63 1.39 -69.88
N LEU A 264 -24.13 0.78 -70.95
CA LEU A 264 -23.27 -0.39 -70.86
C LEU A 264 -21.94 -0.07 -70.16
N ASP A 265 -21.35 1.10 -70.44
CA ASP A 265 -20.12 1.56 -69.79
C ASP A 265 -20.33 1.85 -68.29
N ILE A 266 -21.46 2.48 -67.92
CA ILE A 266 -21.82 2.71 -66.51
C ILE A 266 -22.01 1.38 -65.76
N ILE A 267 -22.72 0.42 -66.36
CA ILE A 267 -22.91 -0.93 -65.78
C ILE A 267 -21.56 -1.64 -65.66
N HIS A 268 -20.70 -1.52 -66.67
CA HIS A 268 -19.35 -2.10 -66.65
C HIS A 268 -18.47 -1.48 -65.56
N LYS A 269 -18.52 -0.16 -65.35
CA LYS A 269 -17.80 0.54 -64.27
C LYS A 269 -18.31 0.10 -62.89
N TYR A 270 -19.63 0.03 -62.69
CA TYR A 270 -20.22 -0.50 -61.47
C TYR A 270 -19.76 -1.93 -61.19
N ASN A 271 -19.87 -2.81 -62.20
CA ASN A 271 -19.42 -4.18 -62.07
C ASN A 271 -17.93 -4.22 -61.74
N ASN A 272 -17.05 -3.50 -62.43
CA ASN A 272 -15.61 -3.52 -62.10
C ASN A 272 -15.28 -3.03 -60.68
N GLN A 273 -16.05 -2.08 -60.16
CA GLN A 273 -15.87 -1.57 -58.80
C GLN A 273 -16.29 -2.57 -57.73
N PHE A 274 -17.36 -3.32 -57.95
CA PHE A 274 -17.97 -4.18 -56.93
C PHE A 274 -17.82 -5.70 -57.18
N SER A 275 -17.46 -6.13 -58.39
CA SER A 275 -17.29 -7.55 -58.78
C SER A 275 -15.95 -8.18 -58.38
N LYS A 276 -14.95 -7.37 -58.02
CA LYS A 276 -13.79 -7.89 -57.26
C LYS A 276 -14.13 -8.16 -55.79
N SER A 277 -15.24 -7.62 -55.29
CA SER A 277 -15.72 -7.85 -53.91
C SER A 277 -16.69 -9.03 -53.80
N THR A 278 -17.09 -9.67 -54.91
CA THR A 278 -18.01 -10.82 -54.94
C THR A 278 -17.35 -12.18 -54.66
N THR A 279 -16.40 -12.24 -53.73
CA THR A 279 -16.51 -13.27 -52.70
C THR A 279 -17.39 -12.72 -51.58
N ILE A 280 -18.62 -12.34 -51.93
CA ILE A 280 -19.74 -12.45 -51.00
C ILE A 280 -19.84 -13.95 -50.81
N THR A 281 -19.16 -14.44 -49.77
CA THR A 281 -19.29 -15.81 -49.31
C THR A 281 -20.74 -15.93 -48.87
N ASP A 282 -21.57 -16.54 -49.70
CA ASP A 282 -22.88 -17.12 -49.34
C ASP A 282 -22.75 -18.23 -48.25
N ASN A 283 -21.64 -18.24 -47.49
CA ASN A 283 -21.21 -19.29 -46.57
C ASN A 283 -20.38 -18.74 -45.39
N ASN A 284 -20.76 -17.60 -44.84
CA ASN A 284 -20.67 -17.40 -43.39
C ASN A 284 -22.04 -16.83 -43.05
N ASP A 285 -23.00 -17.62 -42.56
CA ASP A 285 -23.01 -18.00 -41.15
C ASP A 285 -22.07 -17.10 -40.33
N ASN A 286 -22.28 -15.78 -40.41
CA ASN A 286 -22.09 -14.91 -39.27
C ASN A 286 -23.03 -15.50 -38.23
N SER A 287 -22.52 -16.52 -37.52
CA SER A 287 -22.97 -16.98 -36.22
C SER A 287 -23.36 -15.70 -35.52
N LEU A 288 -24.67 -15.41 -35.49
CA LEU A 288 -25.19 -14.19 -34.92
C LEU A 288 -24.75 -14.28 -33.47
N SER A 289 -23.68 -13.58 -33.10
CA SER A 289 -23.10 -13.64 -31.77
C SER A 289 -24.17 -13.11 -30.83
N SER A 290 -25.04 -13.98 -30.35
CA SER A 290 -26.14 -13.57 -29.48
C SER A 290 -25.53 -13.42 -28.09
N TYR A 291 -25.12 -12.20 -27.76
CA TYR A 291 -24.57 -11.88 -26.46
C TYR A 291 -25.68 -11.99 -25.41
N LYS A 292 -25.53 -12.92 -24.45
CA LYS A 292 -26.39 -13.00 -23.27
C LYS A 292 -25.64 -12.42 -22.08
N LEU A 293 -26.05 -11.24 -21.64
CA LEU A 293 -25.52 -10.59 -20.43
C LEU A 293 -26.28 -11.10 -19.20
N SER A 294 -25.55 -11.66 -18.24
CA SER A 294 -26.07 -12.00 -16.91
C SER A 294 -25.35 -11.13 -15.88
N ILE A 295 -26.06 -10.22 -15.25
CA ILE A 295 -25.52 -9.36 -14.19
C ILE A 295 -25.99 -9.92 -12.84
N ASN A 296 -25.03 -10.41 -12.07
CA ASN A 296 -25.27 -10.72 -10.67
C ASN A 296 -24.99 -9.48 -9.83
N LYS A 297 -25.77 -9.26 -8.78
CA LYS A 297 -25.49 -8.19 -7.82
C LYS A 297 -24.13 -8.46 -7.15
N PRO A 298 -23.20 -7.51 -7.14
CA PRO A 298 -21.92 -7.71 -6.44
C PRO A 298 -22.14 -8.00 -4.96
N ASP A 299 -21.37 -8.95 -4.42
CA ASP A 299 -21.30 -9.13 -2.96
C ASP A 299 -20.39 -8.05 -2.36
N PHE A 300 -21.03 -6.94 -1.98
CA PHE A 300 -20.33 -5.82 -1.36
C PHE A 300 -19.71 -6.18 0.00
N ASN A 301 -20.12 -7.26 0.67
CA ASN A 301 -19.49 -7.68 1.92
C ASN A 301 -18.12 -8.31 1.64
N GLN A 302 -18.04 -9.19 0.65
CA GLN A 302 -16.77 -9.77 0.20
C GLN A 302 -15.84 -8.67 -0.34
N LEU A 303 -16.36 -7.76 -1.17
CA LEU A 303 -15.59 -6.63 -1.68
C LEU A 303 -15.09 -5.72 -0.55
N ASN A 304 -15.94 -5.41 0.44
CA ASN A 304 -15.52 -4.65 1.62
C ASN A 304 -14.43 -5.36 2.42
N SER A 305 -14.47 -6.69 2.53
CA SER A 305 -13.42 -7.47 3.18
C SER A 305 -12.09 -7.34 2.44
N ILE A 306 -12.12 -7.44 1.10
CA ILE A 306 -10.93 -7.28 0.26
C ILE A 306 -10.37 -5.85 0.40
N ILE A 307 -11.23 -4.83 0.33
CA ILE A 307 -10.80 -3.43 0.48
C ILE A 307 -10.16 -3.22 1.85
N LYS A 308 -10.78 -3.69 2.94
CA LYS A 308 -10.24 -3.58 4.30
C LYS A 308 -8.91 -4.31 4.51
N GLN A 309 -8.71 -5.44 3.82
CA GLN A 309 -7.44 -6.16 3.82
C GLN A 309 -6.37 -5.43 2.99
N SER A 310 -6.78 -4.73 1.92
CA SER A 310 -5.87 -4.02 1.02
C SER A 310 -5.41 -2.67 1.56
N ILE A 311 -6.24 -1.95 2.32
CA ILE A 311 -5.92 -0.64 2.88
C ILE A 311 -6.64 -0.45 4.21
N ASN A 312 -5.90 0.00 5.22
CA ASN A 312 -6.44 0.30 6.54
C ASN A 312 -5.86 1.63 7.05
N LEU A 313 -6.72 2.60 7.34
CA LEU A 313 -6.33 3.87 7.95
C LEU A 313 -6.69 3.85 9.43
N ALA A 314 -5.71 3.53 10.27
CA ALA A 314 -5.87 3.65 11.71
C ALA A 314 -5.50 5.07 12.15
N LYS A 315 -6.48 5.85 12.60
CA LYS A 315 -6.21 7.13 13.28
C LYS A 315 -5.57 6.79 14.62
N LYS A 316 -4.26 7.02 14.76
CA LYS A 316 -3.60 7.05 16.07
C LYS A 316 -4.29 8.15 16.90
N THR A 317 -5.23 7.76 17.77
CA THR A 317 -5.93 8.71 18.64
C THR A 317 -4.93 9.29 19.63
N SER A 318 -4.80 10.61 19.59
CA SER A 318 -3.88 11.43 20.38
C SER A 318 -4.08 11.38 21.90
N SER A 319 -4.99 10.55 22.43
CA SER A 319 -5.19 10.39 23.87
C SER A 319 -4.17 9.44 24.53
N ASN A 320 -3.23 8.87 23.77
CA ASN A 320 -2.13 8.05 24.29
C ASN A 320 -0.77 8.45 23.70
N TYR A 321 -0.47 9.75 23.61
CA TYR A 321 0.84 10.26 23.14
C TYR A 321 2.05 9.90 24.05
N ASN A 322 1.89 8.98 25.00
CA ASN A 322 2.98 8.41 25.81
C ASN A 322 2.97 6.87 25.88
N ARG A 323 2.17 6.15 25.09
CA ARG A 323 2.50 4.74 24.84
C ARG A 323 3.49 4.70 23.69
N ASN A 324 4.77 4.86 24.04
CA ASN A 324 5.85 4.32 23.23
C ASN A 324 5.40 2.91 22.81
N GLU A 325 5.33 2.60 21.51
CA GLU A 325 5.07 1.23 21.08
C GLU A 325 6.12 0.36 21.78
N GLN A 326 5.64 -0.44 22.73
CA GLN A 326 6.52 -1.26 23.54
C GLN A 326 6.66 -2.57 22.80
N SER A 327 7.89 -2.83 22.39
CA SER A 327 8.24 -4.10 21.82
C SER A 327 8.89 -4.96 22.88
N TYR A 328 8.49 -6.22 22.91
CA TYR A 328 8.96 -7.20 23.86
C TYR A 328 9.42 -8.47 23.15
N ILE A 329 10.47 -9.07 23.68
CA ILE A 329 10.82 -10.47 23.41
C ILE A 329 10.40 -11.28 24.63
N PHE A 330 9.52 -12.26 24.41
CA PHE A 330 9.06 -13.19 25.44
C PHE A 330 9.73 -14.53 25.24
N VAL A 331 10.45 -15.00 26.26
CA VAL A 331 11.26 -16.24 26.17
C VAL A 331 10.98 -17.11 27.37
N THR A 332 10.49 -18.31 27.14
CA THR A 332 10.20 -19.29 28.19
C THR A 332 11.46 -20.03 28.63
N HIS A 333 11.44 -20.62 29.84
CA HIS A 333 12.56 -21.41 30.35
C HIS A 333 12.12 -22.61 31.20
N LYS A 334 12.94 -23.67 31.16
CA LYS A 334 12.68 -24.95 31.83
C LYS A 334 12.84 -24.88 33.35
N SER A 335 13.92 -24.24 33.80
CA SER A 335 14.42 -24.34 35.19
C SER A 335 13.42 -23.92 36.28
N THR A 336 12.52 -22.99 35.98
CA THR A 336 11.55 -22.46 36.96
C THR A 336 10.12 -22.41 36.41
N LYS A 337 9.84 -23.12 35.31
CA LYS A 337 8.54 -23.07 34.61
C LYS A 337 8.09 -21.63 34.35
N GLY A 338 9.00 -20.78 33.89
CA GLY A 338 8.77 -19.34 33.81
C GLY A 338 9.04 -18.79 32.41
N ALA A 339 8.97 -17.47 32.29
CA ALA A 339 9.44 -16.76 31.12
C ALA A 339 10.13 -15.46 31.50
N THR A 340 11.14 -15.11 30.72
CA THR A 340 11.79 -13.81 30.72
C THR A 340 11.10 -12.94 29.68
N LEU A 341 10.59 -11.78 30.09
CA LEU A 341 10.06 -10.74 29.22
C LEU A 341 11.09 -9.61 29.11
N ILE A 342 11.58 -9.36 27.89
CA ILE A 342 12.64 -8.40 27.60
C ILE A 342 12.03 -7.25 26.80
N ASN A 343 12.07 -6.02 27.33
CA ASN A 343 11.55 -4.83 26.66
C ASN A 343 12.60 -4.23 25.73
N THR A 344 12.46 -4.43 24.42
CA THR A 344 13.42 -3.92 23.43
C THR A 344 13.32 -2.40 23.24
N SER A 345 12.19 -1.78 23.61
CA SER A 345 12.01 -0.31 23.56
C SER A 345 12.60 0.44 24.77
N ASN A 346 12.95 -0.26 25.86
CA ASN A 346 13.43 0.34 27.11
C ASN A 346 14.73 -0.31 27.59
N ASN A 347 15.81 -0.10 26.81
CA ASN A 347 17.17 -0.55 27.12
C ASN A 347 17.24 -2.02 27.57
N TYR A 348 16.45 -2.89 26.93
CA TYR A 348 16.34 -4.31 27.26
C TYR A 348 16.01 -4.60 28.73
N SER A 349 15.19 -3.77 29.38
CA SER A 349 14.70 -4.05 30.74
C SER A 349 13.98 -5.41 30.81
N ILE A 350 14.22 -6.15 31.89
CA ILE A 350 13.82 -7.54 32.04
C ILE A 350 12.82 -7.71 33.18
N GLU A 351 11.79 -8.51 32.92
CA GLU A 351 10.81 -8.95 33.90
C GLU A 351 10.75 -10.49 33.87
N GLU A 352 10.84 -11.13 35.04
CA GLU A 352 10.70 -12.59 35.15
C GLU A 352 9.26 -12.93 35.57
N LEU A 353 8.65 -13.83 34.82
CA LEU A 353 7.30 -14.32 35.00
C LEU A 353 7.36 -15.79 35.38
N GLN A 354 6.47 -16.23 36.26
CA GLN A 354 6.40 -17.62 36.71
C GLN A 354 5.03 -18.20 36.38
N PHE A 355 5.04 -19.43 35.87
CA PHE A 355 3.84 -20.15 35.45
C PHE A 355 3.85 -21.56 36.04
N ASP A 356 2.68 -22.20 36.10
CA ASP A 356 2.59 -23.65 36.32
C ASP A 356 2.43 -24.37 34.98
N TYR A 357 3.39 -24.14 34.08
CA TYR A 357 3.41 -24.72 32.74
C TYR A 357 4.84 -25.12 32.38
N ASP A 358 5.02 -26.34 31.87
CA ASP A 358 6.33 -26.80 31.41
C ASP A 358 6.51 -26.49 29.92
N PHE A 359 7.47 -25.62 29.62
CA PHE A 359 7.76 -25.14 28.27
C PHE A 359 8.80 -25.99 27.52
N TRP A 360 9.22 -27.14 28.05
CA TRP A 360 10.18 -27.98 27.35
C TRP A 360 9.54 -28.66 26.12
N GLY A 361 10.10 -28.42 24.95
CA GLY A 361 9.58 -28.91 23.67
C GLY A 361 8.44 -28.05 23.12
N THR A 362 8.49 -26.74 23.37
CA THR A 362 7.52 -25.76 22.82
C THR A 362 8.17 -24.74 21.90
N PHE A 363 9.43 -24.92 21.48
CA PHE A 363 10.19 -23.91 20.73
C PHE A 363 9.47 -23.39 19.48
N SER A 364 8.80 -24.27 18.72
CA SER A 364 8.01 -23.94 17.53
C SER A 364 6.51 -23.81 17.81
N SER A 365 6.09 -24.01 19.06
CA SER A 365 4.68 -24.12 19.49
C SER A 365 4.12 -22.84 20.08
N ILE A 366 4.64 -21.69 19.66
CA ILE A 366 4.30 -20.36 20.20
C ILE A 366 3.89 -19.39 19.10
N VAL A 367 2.88 -18.57 19.37
CA VAL A 367 2.49 -17.45 18.51
C VAL A 367 2.00 -16.26 19.33
N SER A 368 2.37 -15.05 18.92
CA SER A 368 1.89 -13.79 19.47
C SER A 368 0.74 -13.22 18.63
N ILE A 369 -0.36 -12.84 19.26
CA ILE A 369 -1.51 -12.18 18.62
C ILE A 369 -1.92 -10.99 19.48
N GLY A 370 -1.57 -9.78 19.03
CA GLY A 370 -1.73 -8.57 19.85
C GLY A 370 -0.92 -8.65 21.15
N GLU A 371 -1.55 -8.39 22.27
CA GLU A 371 -0.96 -8.51 23.60
C GLU A 371 -0.93 -9.94 24.16
N TYR A 372 -1.44 -10.93 23.43
CA TYR A 372 -1.53 -12.31 23.89
C TYR A 372 -0.47 -13.20 23.27
N VAL A 373 0.07 -14.11 24.08
CA VAL A 373 0.94 -15.19 23.66
C VAL A 373 0.21 -16.51 23.84
N TYR A 374 0.11 -17.31 22.79
CA TYR A 374 -0.46 -18.66 22.81
C TYR A 374 0.65 -19.68 22.68
N ILE A 375 0.65 -20.69 23.55
CA ILE A 375 1.60 -21.81 23.51
C ILE A 375 0.83 -23.11 23.61
N PHE A 376 1.18 -24.08 22.75
CA PHE A 376 0.48 -25.35 22.64
C PHE A 376 1.39 -26.52 22.96
N GLY A 377 0.91 -27.45 23.77
CA GLY A 377 1.59 -28.71 24.04
C GLY A 377 2.88 -28.55 24.86
N GLY A 378 3.85 -29.39 24.57
CA GLY A 378 5.11 -29.52 25.30
C GLY A 378 5.27 -30.92 25.87
N SER A 379 6.51 -31.33 26.14
CA SER A 379 6.85 -32.73 26.41
C SER A 379 6.16 -33.29 27.65
N TYR A 380 5.89 -32.45 28.65
CA TYR A 380 5.14 -32.80 29.87
C TYR A 380 3.72 -32.19 29.91
N CYS A 381 3.37 -31.39 28.91
CA CYS A 381 2.11 -30.67 28.82
C CYS A 381 1.42 -30.95 27.47
N THR A 382 1.58 -32.16 26.92
CA THR A 382 1.19 -32.47 25.53
C THR A 382 -0.26 -32.12 25.22
N ARG A 383 -1.18 -32.32 26.17
CA ARG A 383 -2.61 -32.05 26.05
C ARG A 383 -3.07 -30.71 26.62
N LYS A 384 -2.16 -29.76 26.85
CA LYS A 384 -2.50 -28.44 27.38
C LYS A 384 -2.16 -27.36 26.37
N TRP A 385 -2.83 -26.22 26.49
CA TRP A 385 -2.39 -24.97 25.88
C TRP A 385 -2.52 -23.85 26.91
N ILE A 386 -1.74 -22.79 26.72
CA ILE A 386 -1.69 -21.64 27.61
C ILE A 386 -1.75 -20.35 26.79
N LYS A 387 -2.55 -19.40 27.24
CA LYS A 387 -2.67 -18.04 26.75
C LYS A 387 -2.23 -17.08 27.85
N ILE A 388 -1.30 -16.20 27.51
CA ILE A 388 -0.69 -15.25 28.45
C ILE A 388 -0.95 -13.85 27.93
N SER A 389 -1.56 -13.00 28.75
CA SER A 389 -1.70 -11.57 28.47
C SER A 389 -0.44 -10.84 28.94
N ILE A 390 0.32 -10.26 28.03
CA ILE A 390 1.57 -9.55 28.38
C ILE A 390 1.28 -8.23 29.12
N GLN A 391 0.15 -7.59 28.82
CA GLN A 391 -0.23 -6.34 29.48
C GLN A 391 -0.72 -6.57 30.92
N SER A 392 -1.62 -7.53 31.14
CA SER A 392 -2.21 -7.80 32.46
C SER A 392 -1.45 -8.84 33.28
N LYS A 393 -0.50 -9.55 32.66
CA LYS A 393 0.20 -10.72 33.21
C LYS A 393 -0.74 -11.86 33.60
N SER A 394 -1.99 -11.81 33.15
CA SER A 394 -2.95 -12.88 33.39
C SER A 394 -2.67 -14.08 32.50
N VAL A 395 -3.06 -15.24 33.01
CA VAL A 395 -2.81 -16.52 32.38
C VAL A 395 -4.12 -17.28 32.32
N GLU A 396 -4.41 -17.82 31.15
CA GLU A 396 -5.46 -18.78 30.92
C GLU A 396 -4.80 -20.05 30.39
N TYR A 397 -5.18 -21.22 30.87
CA TYR A 397 -4.79 -22.47 30.25
C TYR A 397 -5.96 -23.43 30.28
N ASP A 398 -6.03 -24.28 29.27
CA ASP A 398 -7.07 -25.30 29.15
C ASP A 398 -6.48 -26.55 28.50
N PHE A 399 -7.29 -27.59 28.40
CA PHE A 399 -6.94 -28.83 27.74
C PHE A 399 -7.25 -28.78 26.25
N ILE A 400 -6.42 -29.46 25.49
CA ILE A 400 -6.72 -29.84 24.12
C ILE A 400 -7.78 -30.94 24.22
N GLU A 401 -9.02 -30.63 23.81
CA GLU A 401 -10.16 -31.55 23.85
C GLU A 401 -9.90 -32.84 23.05
N ASP A 402 -10.65 -33.90 23.35
CA ASP A 402 -10.47 -35.27 22.81
C ASP A 402 -10.52 -35.39 21.27
N ILE A 403 -10.97 -34.34 20.56
CA ILE A 403 -11.08 -34.33 19.10
C ILE A 403 -9.69 -34.39 18.45
N ILE A 404 -8.67 -33.77 19.05
CA ILE A 404 -7.29 -33.84 18.55
C ILE A 404 -6.35 -34.32 19.67
N ARG A 405 -5.27 -35.00 19.29
CA ARG A 405 -4.28 -35.48 20.26
C ARG A 405 -3.28 -34.38 20.61
N GLY A 406 -2.99 -34.20 21.89
CA GLY A 406 -1.87 -33.37 22.31
C GLY A 406 -0.50 -33.91 21.85
N ASP A 407 0.51 -33.06 21.74
CA ASP A 407 1.90 -33.46 21.39
C ASP A 407 2.95 -32.43 21.87
N SER A 408 4.22 -32.66 21.57
CA SER A 408 5.33 -31.70 21.74
C SER A 408 5.95 -31.33 20.40
N ASN A 409 6.72 -30.24 20.36
CA ASN A 409 7.37 -29.71 19.16
C ASN A 409 6.39 -29.49 17.99
N ILE A 410 5.16 -29.08 18.31
CA ILE A 410 4.14 -28.73 17.33
C ILE A 410 4.55 -27.40 16.71
N SER A 411 4.64 -27.29 15.40
CA SER A 411 4.88 -25.97 14.79
C SER A 411 3.56 -25.23 14.62
N VAL A 412 3.50 -23.96 15.00
CA VAL A 412 2.27 -23.17 14.91
C VAL A 412 2.42 -21.92 14.06
N CYS A 413 1.34 -21.52 13.39
CA CYS A 413 1.27 -20.25 12.66
C CYS A 413 -0.14 -19.67 12.70
N TYR A 414 -0.25 -18.34 12.67
CA TYR A 414 -1.53 -17.62 12.72
C TYR A 414 -1.93 -17.14 11.33
N ASP A 415 -3.22 -17.26 10.99
CA ASP A 415 -3.76 -16.88 9.67
C ASP A 415 -4.04 -15.38 9.51
N GLY A 416 -3.78 -14.58 10.55
CA GLY A 416 -4.09 -13.15 10.56
C GLY A 416 -5.56 -12.83 10.88
N GLN A 417 -6.41 -13.83 11.13
CA GLN A 417 -7.85 -13.67 11.32
C GLN A 417 -8.33 -14.25 12.66
N ASP A 418 -8.51 -15.55 12.75
CA ASP A 418 -9.06 -16.20 13.93
C ASP A 418 -8.61 -17.64 14.15
N HIS A 419 -7.74 -18.19 13.30
CA HIS A 419 -7.22 -19.54 13.47
C HIS A 419 -5.70 -19.55 13.64
N ILE A 420 -5.26 -20.34 14.62
CA ILE A 420 -3.87 -20.79 14.75
C ILE A 420 -3.82 -22.21 14.20
N TYR A 421 -2.94 -22.46 13.24
CA TYR A 421 -2.71 -23.78 12.67
C TYR A 421 -1.63 -24.49 13.47
N LEU A 422 -1.85 -25.78 13.74
CA LEU A 422 -0.95 -26.66 14.49
C LEU A 422 -0.48 -27.75 13.52
N VAL A 423 0.81 -27.76 13.21
CA VAL A 423 1.41 -28.57 12.16
C VAL A 423 2.32 -29.61 12.79
N ASN A 424 1.96 -30.88 12.62
CA ASN A 424 2.70 -32.03 13.14
C ASN A 424 3.02 -31.93 14.64
N GLY A 425 3.96 -32.75 15.08
CA GLY A 425 4.47 -32.85 16.43
C GLY A 425 5.48 -33.99 16.49
N TRP A 426 6.11 -34.17 17.64
CA TRP A 426 7.15 -35.17 17.82
C TRP A 426 6.64 -36.60 17.67
N ASN A 427 5.44 -36.88 18.18
CA ASN A 427 4.85 -38.22 18.15
C ASN A 427 3.84 -38.38 17.00
N ILE A 428 3.28 -37.29 16.50
CA ILE A 428 2.25 -37.27 15.46
C ILE A 428 2.69 -36.33 14.33
N ASP A 429 3.21 -36.88 13.26
CA ASP A 429 3.95 -36.16 12.21
C ASP A 429 3.22 -36.09 10.86
N ASN A 430 1.91 -36.34 10.86
CA ASN A 430 1.10 -36.42 9.66
C ASN A 430 -0.23 -35.64 9.79
N ARG A 431 -0.21 -34.45 10.36
CA ARG A 431 -1.44 -33.67 10.62
C ARG A 431 -1.28 -32.15 10.51
N ILE A 432 -2.40 -31.52 10.18
CA ILE A 432 -2.67 -30.10 10.38
C ILE A 432 -3.98 -30.02 11.16
N ASP A 433 -3.93 -29.47 12.36
CA ASP A 433 -5.09 -29.09 13.15
C ASP A 433 -5.20 -27.55 13.16
N ARG A 434 -6.34 -27.01 13.58
CA ARG A 434 -6.46 -25.57 13.82
C ARG A 434 -7.24 -25.26 15.10
N PHE A 435 -6.90 -24.14 15.71
CA PHE A 435 -7.49 -23.63 16.95
C PHE A 435 -8.11 -22.27 16.67
N ASN A 436 -9.42 -22.16 16.89
CA ASN A 436 -10.13 -20.91 16.72
C ASN A 436 -10.04 -20.05 18.00
N ILE A 437 -9.37 -18.90 17.92
CA ILE A 437 -9.06 -18.05 19.08
C ILE A 437 -10.30 -17.41 19.73
N LYS A 438 -11.41 -17.28 18.98
CA LYS A 438 -12.66 -16.67 19.47
C LYS A 438 -13.51 -17.69 20.22
N THR A 439 -13.66 -18.88 19.64
CA THR A 439 -14.48 -19.96 20.20
C THR A 439 -13.72 -20.85 21.18
N LYS A 440 -12.37 -20.78 21.16
CA LYS A 440 -11.45 -21.62 21.93
C LYS A 440 -11.61 -23.11 21.62
N LYS A 441 -11.96 -23.44 20.38
CA LYS A 441 -12.18 -24.83 19.94
C LYS A 441 -11.10 -25.29 18.98
N PHE A 442 -10.76 -26.56 19.10
CA PHE A 442 -9.88 -27.27 18.18
C PHE A 442 -10.70 -28.01 17.12
N GLU A 443 -10.12 -28.14 15.93
CA GLU A 443 -10.65 -28.97 14.87
C GLU A 443 -9.52 -29.58 14.06
N SER A 444 -9.72 -30.83 13.63
CA SER A 444 -8.79 -31.45 12.70
C SER A 444 -9.01 -30.89 11.30
N TYR A 445 -7.95 -30.39 10.67
CA TYR A 445 -8.07 -29.64 9.42
C TYR A 445 -7.64 -30.45 8.19
N HIS A 446 -6.50 -31.14 8.27
CA HIS A 446 -5.98 -31.98 7.19
C HIS A 446 -5.04 -33.06 7.71
N GLN A 447 -5.01 -34.22 7.06
CA GLN A 447 -4.04 -35.28 7.33
C GLN A 447 -2.94 -35.24 6.28
N LEU A 448 -1.70 -35.00 6.70
CA LEU A 448 -0.55 -34.96 5.80
C LEU A 448 -0.14 -36.39 5.38
N PRO A 449 0.47 -36.57 4.20
CA PRO A 449 1.22 -37.78 3.87
C PRO A 449 2.31 -38.08 4.90
N GLU A 450 2.70 -39.35 5.03
CA GLU A 450 3.84 -39.74 5.87
C GLU A 450 5.16 -39.13 5.37
N GLY A 451 6.08 -38.86 6.29
CA GLY A 451 7.46 -38.49 5.97
C GLY A 451 7.83 -37.01 6.16
N TYR A 452 6.91 -36.13 6.57
CA TYR A 452 7.25 -34.74 6.88
C TYR A 452 7.93 -34.57 8.25
N LEU A 453 7.74 -35.49 9.19
CA LEU A 453 8.31 -35.42 10.56
C LEU A 453 7.95 -34.11 11.29
N THR A 454 8.63 -33.85 12.40
CA THR A 454 8.55 -32.61 13.17
C THR A 454 8.95 -31.38 12.34
N GLN A 455 8.31 -30.25 12.59
CA GLN A 455 8.54 -28.99 11.89
C GLN A 455 9.26 -27.99 12.80
N VAL A 456 10.24 -27.26 12.25
CA VAL A 456 10.98 -26.24 13.02
C VAL A 456 10.34 -24.87 12.97
N SER A 457 9.56 -24.58 11.94
CA SER A 457 8.93 -23.28 11.71
C SER A 457 7.83 -23.40 10.65
N SER A 458 6.70 -22.73 10.85
CA SER A 458 5.60 -22.68 9.91
C SER A 458 5.11 -21.24 9.74
N MET A 459 4.68 -20.86 8.54
CA MET A 459 4.23 -19.52 8.19
C MET A 459 3.03 -19.61 7.26
N ILE A 460 2.06 -18.70 7.38
CA ILE A 460 1.05 -18.50 6.33
C ILE A 460 1.47 -17.30 5.48
N PHE A 461 1.57 -17.51 4.17
CA PHE A 461 1.93 -16.47 3.20
C PHE A 461 1.11 -16.65 1.93
N LYS A 462 0.47 -15.56 1.47
CA LYS A 462 -0.37 -15.53 0.24
C LYS A 462 -1.36 -16.70 0.12
N GLY A 463 -2.03 -17.05 1.23
CA GLY A 463 -3.07 -18.10 1.26
C GLY A 463 -2.55 -19.54 1.33
N SER A 464 -1.24 -19.74 1.44
CA SER A 464 -0.62 -21.05 1.65
C SER A 464 0.08 -21.12 3.00
N LEU A 465 0.03 -22.28 3.63
CA LEU A 465 0.84 -22.64 4.79
C LEU A 465 2.15 -23.24 4.29
N TYR A 466 3.27 -22.66 4.68
CA TYR A 466 4.61 -23.19 4.43
C TYR A 466 5.20 -23.71 5.73
N SER A 467 5.91 -24.82 5.68
CA SER A 467 6.54 -25.40 6.86
C SER A 467 7.88 -26.05 6.54
N VAL A 468 8.86 -25.81 7.42
CA VAL A 468 10.23 -26.32 7.30
C VAL A 468 10.40 -27.56 8.17
N SER A 469 10.76 -28.68 7.55
CA SER A 469 10.96 -29.95 8.27
C SER A 469 12.27 -29.96 9.05
N PHE A 470 12.24 -30.53 10.26
CA PHE A 470 13.43 -30.74 11.10
C PHE A 470 14.32 -31.83 10.51
N ASN A 471 15.63 -31.57 10.40
CA ASN A 471 16.63 -32.50 9.86
C ASN A 471 16.28 -33.09 8.48
N GLN A 472 15.45 -32.40 7.70
CA GLN A 472 15.16 -32.74 6.32
C GLN A 472 15.39 -31.51 5.45
N ASN A 473 15.94 -31.74 4.27
CA ASN A 473 16.17 -30.71 3.28
C ASN A 473 14.88 -30.33 2.52
N LYS A 474 13.76 -30.22 3.24
CA LYS A 474 12.41 -30.15 2.68
C LYS A 474 11.59 -29.05 3.34
N ILE A 475 10.90 -28.28 2.50
CA ILE A 475 9.82 -27.37 2.87
C ILE A 475 8.58 -27.86 2.14
N PHE A 476 7.45 -27.95 2.83
CA PHE A 476 6.19 -28.18 2.13
C PHE A 476 5.34 -26.92 2.14
N GLN A 477 4.57 -26.78 1.07
CA GLN A 477 3.54 -25.78 0.90
C GLN A 477 2.19 -26.50 0.87
N PHE A 478 1.28 -26.10 1.74
CA PHE A 478 -0.10 -26.55 1.79
C PHE A 478 -1.02 -25.38 1.43
N ASP A 479 -1.70 -25.47 0.29
CA ASP A 479 -2.68 -24.47 -0.13
C ASP A 479 -3.93 -24.58 0.75
N LEU A 480 -4.28 -23.50 1.48
CA LEU A 480 -5.39 -23.53 2.43
C LEU A 480 -6.76 -23.65 1.76
N THR A 481 -6.88 -23.30 0.47
CA THR A 481 -8.13 -23.31 -0.29
C THR A 481 -8.34 -24.63 -1.00
N SER A 482 -7.37 -25.06 -1.80
CA SER A 482 -7.45 -26.30 -2.58
C SER A 482 -7.09 -27.54 -1.76
N ARG A 483 -6.44 -27.35 -0.61
CA ARG A 483 -5.89 -28.42 0.26
C ARG A 483 -4.87 -29.30 -0.46
N THR A 484 -4.17 -28.75 -1.45
CA THR A 484 -3.10 -29.44 -2.16
C THR A 484 -1.75 -29.20 -1.49
N ILE A 485 -0.89 -30.22 -1.49
CA ILE A 485 0.47 -30.14 -0.96
C ILE A 485 1.45 -30.14 -2.13
N SER A 486 2.47 -29.28 -2.05
CA SER A 486 3.63 -29.31 -2.92
C SER A 486 4.91 -29.23 -2.11
N ASP A 487 5.92 -29.98 -2.54
CA ASP A 487 7.21 -30.06 -1.88
C ASP A 487 8.24 -29.18 -2.56
N HIS A 488 9.09 -28.54 -1.77
CA HIS A 488 10.24 -27.77 -2.21
C HIS A 488 11.48 -28.29 -1.49
N GLN A 489 12.50 -28.68 -2.26
CA GLN A 489 13.77 -29.14 -1.71
C GLN A 489 14.69 -27.94 -1.47
N ILE A 490 15.41 -27.94 -0.35
CA ILE A 490 16.46 -26.94 -0.07
C ILE A 490 17.81 -27.64 -0.14
N ASP A 491 18.62 -27.35 -1.15
CA ASP A 491 19.82 -28.15 -1.41
C ASP A 491 20.86 -28.08 -0.28
N ASN A 492 21.36 -29.25 0.12
CA ASN A 492 22.48 -29.44 1.06
C ASN A 492 22.30 -28.80 2.46
N ILE A 493 21.06 -28.67 2.96
CA ILE A 493 20.81 -28.03 4.26
C ILE A 493 20.07 -29.00 5.18
N LEU A 494 20.49 -29.03 6.45
CA LEU A 494 19.79 -29.76 7.51
C LEU A 494 19.28 -28.76 8.56
N PRO A 495 18.01 -28.33 8.45
CA PRO A 495 17.39 -27.39 9.39
C PRO A 495 17.35 -27.97 10.79
N SER A 496 17.94 -27.25 11.76
CA SER A 496 17.77 -27.57 13.20
C SER A 496 16.77 -26.67 13.90
N SER A 497 16.72 -25.41 13.48
CA SER A 497 15.81 -24.40 13.97
C SER A 497 15.55 -23.44 12.82
N ALA A 498 14.38 -22.80 12.81
CA ALA A 498 14.11 -21.73 11.87
C ALA A 498 13.12 -20.73 12.46
N CYS A 499 13.13 -19.52 11.92
CA CYS A 499 12.11 -18.51 12.15
C CYS A 499 11.71 -17.87 10.81
N HIS A 500 10.71 -16.99 10.82
CA HIS A 500 10.25 -16.31 9.61
C HIS A 500 9.87 -14.86 9.89
N ASP A 501 9.86 -14.04 8.85
CA ASP A 501 9.45 -12.63 8.92
C ASP A 501 7.95 -12.40 8.67
N ASN A 502 7.17 -13.47 8.44
CA ASN A 502 5.76 -13.40 7.97
C ASN A 502 5.59 -12.71 6.60
N ASN A 503 6.69 -12.49 5.87
CA ASN A 503 6.71 -11.82 4.58
C ASN A 503 7.40 -12.69 3.51
N GLY A 504 7.29 -14.01 3.67
CA GLY A 504 7.77 -14.99 2.70
C GLY A 504 9.22 -15.43 2.89
N ASN A 505 9.94 -14.95 3.90
CA ASN A 505 11.30 -15.41 4.18
C ASN A 505 11.36 -16.29 5.42
N PHE A 506 11.95 -17.48 5.27
CA PHE A 506 12.46 -18.27 6.38
C PHE A 506 13.94 -17.98 6.60
N PHE A 507 14.34 -17.91 7.86
CA PHE A 507 15.73 -17.88 8.29
C PHE A 507 16.02 -19.20 9.00
N ILE A 508 16.83 -20.04 8.36
CA ILE A 508 17.05 -21.43 8.73
C ILE A 508 18.46 -21.57 9.28
N LEU A 509 18.60 -22.18 10.46
CA LEU A 509 19.87 -22.53 11.06
C LEU A 509 20.34 -23.89 10.53
N ASP A 510 21.34 -23.88 9.67
CA ASP A 510 21.95 -25.07 9.09
C ASP A 510 23.02 -25.66 10.01
N THR A 511 22.77 -26.86 10.49
CA THR A 511 23.70 -27.58 11.37
C THR A 511 24.94 -28.10 10.66
N THR A 512 24.82 -28.39 9.37
CA THR A 512 25.92 -28.99 8.60
C THR A 512 27.01 -27.95 8.35
N HIS A 513 26.61 -26.75 7.92
CA HIS A 513 27.54 -25.68 7.56
C HIS A 513 27.67 -24.59 8.64
N LYS A 514 26.93 -24.70 9.76
CA LYS A 514 26.97 -23.77 10.90
C LYS A 514 26.77 -22.30 10.47
N ARG A 515 25.71 -22.07 9.69
CA ARG A 515 25.36 -20.75 9.16
C ARG A 515 23.85 -20.55 9.14
N PHE A 516 23.42 -19.30 9.03
CA PHE A 516 22.05 -19.00 8.67
C PHE A 516 21.86 -19.01 7.17
N ILE A 517 20.65 -19.34 6.76
CA ILE A 517 20.23 -19.37 5.38
C ILE A 517 18.89 -18.69 5.29
N GLN A 518 18.77 -17.74 4.36
CA GLN A 518 17.50 -17.11 4.04
C GLN A 518 16.87 -17.84 2.85
N TYR A 519 15.70 -18.43 3.05
CA TYR A 519 14.92 -19.06 2.00
C TYR A 519 13.66 -18.24 1.73
N ASN A 520 13.48 -17.75 0.51
CA ASN A 520 12.26 -17.05 0.12
C ASN A 520 11.28 -18.00 -0.55
N VAL A 521 10.07 -18.14 0.00
CA VAL A 521 9.07 -19.11 -0.49
C VAL A 521 8.45 -18.75 -1.83
N GLU A 522 8.48 -17.47 -2.22
CA GLU A 522 7.93 -16.99 -3.48
C GLU A 522 8.91 -17.19 -4.63
N THR A 523 10.16 -16.75 -4.46
CA THR A 523 11.19 -16.91 -5.49
C THR A 523 11.84 -18.29 -5.47
N LYS A 524 11.66 -19.06 -4.39
CA LYS A 524 12.33 -20.34 -4.10
C LYS A 524 13.85 -20.22 -4.08
N GLN A 525 14.37 -19.02 -3.86
CA GLN A 525 15.80 -18.75 -3.81
C GLN A 525 16.33 -18.88 -2.39
N THR A 526 17.57 -19.35 -2.32
CA THR A 526 18.31 -19.53 -1.09
C THR A 526 19.49 -18.56 -1.09
N ASN A 527 19.61 -17.74 -0.05
CA ASN A 527 20.75 -16.85 0.15
C ASN A 527 21.51 -17.29 1.40
N ASP A 528 22.79 -17.56 1.23
CA ASP A 528 23.68 -17.87 2.33
C ASP A 528 23.98 -16.61 3.14
N LEU A 529 23.80 -16.68 4.46
CA LEU A 529 24.18 -15.61 5.39
C LEU A 529 25.54 -15.94 6.04
N ASN A 530 26.16 -14.93 6.65
CA ASN A 530 27.46 -15.10 7.30
C ASN A 530 27.42 -16.14 8.43
N SER A 531 28.56 -16.79 8.65
CA SER A 531 28.71 -17.79 9.70
C SER A 531 28.38 -17.24 11.09
N ILE A 532 27.80 -18.11 11.91
CA ILE A 532 27.57 -17.80 13.33
C ILE A 532 28.82 -18.12 14.15
N PRO A 533 29.04 -17.43 15.29
CA PRO A 533 30.10 -17.78 16.23
C PRO A 533 30.03 -19.26 16.56
N HIS A 534 31.21 -19.89 16.71
CA HIS A 534 31.32 -21.32 16.94
C HIS A 534 30.63 -21.68 18.27
N LEU A 535 29.41 -22.20 18.20
CA LEU A 535 28.70 -22.78 19.34
C LEU A 535 29.16 -24.21 19.46
N GLU A 536 29.85 -24.54 20.55
CA GLU A 536 30.29 -25.91 20.84
C GLU A 536 29.08 -26.82 21.09
N GLY A 537 28.53 -27.40 20.03
CA GLY A 537 27.60 -28.53 20.11
C GLY A 537 26.20 -28.24 20.67
N THR A 538 25.89 -27.02 21.07
CA THR A 538 24.56 -26.65 21.57
C THR A 538 23.61 -26.26 20.44
N LEU A 539 22.47 -26.93 20.34
CA LEU A 539 21.37 -26.54 19.45
C LEU A 539 20.79 -25.20 19.95
N SER A 540 20.82 -24.20 19.08
CA SER A 540 20.21 -22.90 19.31
C SER A 540 18.84 -22.82 18.65
N PHE A 541 17.83 -22.40 19.42
CA PHE A 541 16.50 -22.11 18.91
C PHE A 541 16.37 -20.62 18.64
N VAL A 542 15.83 -20.30 17.46
CA VAL A 542 15.90 -18.95 16.90
C VAL A 542 14.53 -18.34 16.71
N MET A 543 14.45 -17.02 16.91
CA MET A 543 13.24 -16.23 16.63
C MET A 543 13.59 -14.99 15.82
N TYR A 544 12.65 -14.57 14.97
CA TYR A 544 12.76 -13.32 14.23
C TYR A 544 12.12 -12.19 15.03
N HIS A 545 12.75 -11.02 15.06
CA HIS A 545 12.16 -9.80 15.57
C HIS A 545 12.64 -8.59 14.76
N ARG A 546 11.68 -7.74 14.37
CA ARG A 546 11.93 -6.50 13.66
C ARG A 546 11.95 -5.35 14.67
N GLU A 547 13.14 -4.86 15.02
CA GLU A 547 13.31 -3.75 15.97
C GLU A 547 12.86 -2.41 15.34
N SER A 548 13.01 -2.25 14.01
CA SER A 548 12.58 -1.02 13.31
C SER A 548 12.25 -1.29 11.83
N PRO A 549 11.70 -0.31 11.08
CA PRO A 549 11.46 -0.47 9.65
C PRO A 549 12.70 -0.86 8.83
N THR A 550 13.91 -0.54 9.32
CA THR A 550 15.17 -0.75 8.62
C THR A 550 16.10 -1.74 9.34
N SER A 551 15.62 -2.39 10.40
CA SER A 551 16.48 -3.26 11.21
C SER A 551 15.71 -4.46 11.74
N SER A 552 16.24 -5.63 11.43
CA SER A 552 15.66 -6.92 11.72
C SER A 552 16.73 -7.87 12.24
N TYR A 553 16.38 -8.64 13.25
CA TYR A 553 17.30 -9.52 13.93
C TYR A 553 16.74 -10.92 14.08
N ILE A 554 17.66 -11.89 14.08
CA ILE A 554 17.40 -13.25 14.53
C ILE A 554 18.03 -13.37 15.92
N TYR A 555 17.22 -13.68 16.93
CA TYR A 555 17.69 -13.92 18.30
C TYR A 555 17.78 -15.41 18.56
N SER A 556 18.79 -15.82 19.31
CA SER A 556 18.94 -17.17 19.82
C SER A 556 18.95 -17.17 21.33
N PHE A 557 18.24 -18.14 21.92
CA PHE A 557 18.27 -18.41 23.35
C PHE A 557 18.56 -19.90 23.56
N GLY A 558 19.63 -20.22 24.29
CA GLY A 558 20.12 -21.59 24.42
C GLY A 558 20.06 -22.16 25.84
N SER A 559 20.83 -23.23 26.07
CA SER A 559 20.93 -23.91 27.37
C SER A 559 21.65 -23.07 28.44
N SER A 560 22.43 -22.08 28.02
CA SER A 560 23.10 -21.10 28.86
C SER A 560 23.12 -19.72 28.20
N ASN A 561 23.41 -18.69 28.97
CA ASN A 561 23.56 -17.33 28.45
C ASN A 561 24.68 -17.16 27.42
N ASP A 562 25.71 -18.02 27.42
CA ASP A 562 26.79 -17.95 26.42
C ASP A 562 26.29 -18.27 25.01
N CYS A 563 25.20 -19.04 24.92
CA CYS A 563 24.49 -19.37 23.67
C CYS A 563 23.56 -18.24 23.20
N ASN A 564 23.39 -17.17 23.98
CA ASN A 564 22.54 -16.06 23.60
C ASN A 564 23.28 -15.13 22.63
N PHE A 565 22.69 -14.92 21.46
CA PHE A 565 23.19 -14.02 20.45
C PHE A 565 22.04 -13.35 19.72
N LYS A 566 22.33 -12.22 19.08
CA LYS A 566 21.46 -11.63 18.08
C LYS A 566 22.23 -11.46 16.77
N TYR A 567 21.54 -11.70 15.67
CA TYR A 567 22.09 -11.68 14.33
C TYR A 567 21.36 -10.61 13.53
N SER A 568 22.08 -9.58 13.09
CA SER A 568 21.58 -8.52 12.23
C SER A 568 21.46 -9.04 10.80
N ILE A 569 20.25 -9.04 10.24
CA ILE A 569 20.00 -9.49 8.87
C ILE A 569 20.61 -8.48 7.89
N GLU A 570 20.44 -7.18 8.15
CA GLU A 570 20.89 -6.13 7.22
C GLU A 570 22.42 -5.98 7.18
N SER A 571 23.10 -6.13 8.33
CA SER A 571 24.58 -6.07 8.37
C SER A 571 25.26 -7.42 8.25
N ASN A 572 24.49 -8.51 8.23
CA ASN A 572 25.00 -9.89 8.13
C ASN A 572 26.03 -10.19 9.25
N GLN A 573 25.74 -9.75 10.48
CA GLN A 573 26.66 -9.82 11.62
C GLN A 573 25.98 -10.40 12.85
N CYS A 574 26.75 -11.19 13.61
CA CYS A 574 26.30 -11.80 14.85
C CYS A 574 27.02 -11.17 16.04
N GLU A 575 26.29 -10.86 17.11
CA GLU A 575 26.87 -10.38 18.37
C GLU A 575 26.26 -11.07 19.59
N PRO A 576 27.03 -11.22 20.69
CA PRO A 576 26.50 -11.66 21.97
C PRO A 576 25.30 -10.82 22.41
N PHE A 577 24.29 -11.46 23.01
CA PHE A 577 23.09 -10.77 23.46
C PHE A 577 22.71 -11.20 24.87
N LEU A 578 22.49 -10.23 25.78
CA LEU A 578 22.01 -10.48 27.14
C LEU A 578 22.75 -11.62 27.87
N ARG A 579 24.08 -11.59 27.89
CA ARG A 579 24.88 -12.62 28.58
C ARG A 579 24.86 -12.48 30.11
N ASP A 580 24.61 -11.27 30.61
CA ASP A 580 24.68 -10.93 32.04
C ASP A 580 23.35 -11.14 32.80
N ILE A 581 22.35 -11.74 32.16
CA ILE A 581 21.03 -11.95 32.76
C ILE A 581 21.01 -13.20 33.65
N LYS A 582 19.92 -13.45 34.38
CA LYS A 582 19.78 -14.70 35.13
C LYS A 582 19.89 -15.91 34.17
N ASN A 583 20.85 -16.78 34.46
CA ASN A 583 21.15 -17.94 33.63
C ASN A 583 20.02 -18.98 33.78
N HIS A 584 19.17 -19.05 32.77
CA HIS A 584 18.10 -20.02 32.66
C HIS A 584 18.35 -20.91 31.45
N ASN A 585 18.12 -22.21 31.62
CA ASN A 585 18.12 -23.14 30.48
C ASN A 585 16.85 -22.92 29.63
N ARG A 586 17.05 -22.42 28.42
CA ARG A 586 16.02 -22.09 27.42
C ARG A 586 16.09 -23.04 26.21
N GLU A 587 16.85 -24.12 26.31
CA GLU A 587 16.92 -25.14 25.26
C GLU A 587 15.53 -25.77 25.06
N TRP A 588 15.11 -25.90 23.80
CA TRP A 588 13.79 -26.39 23.38
C TRP A 588 12.59 -25.60 23.93
N CYS A 589 12.82 -24.37 24.42
CA CYS A 589 11.78 -23.51 24.96
C CYS A 589 11.27 -22.52 23.90
N ALA A 590 10.01 -22.12 24.02
CA ALA A 590 9.37 -21.13 23.17
C ALA A 590 9.96 -19.72 23.32
N SER A 591 10.07 -19.01 22.20
CA SER A 591 10.34 -17.57 22.17
C SER A 591 9.50 -16.87 21.10
N THR A 592 9.06 -15.64 21.37
CA THR A 592 8.29 -14.85 20.40
C THR A 592 8.45 -13.35 20.63
N SER A 593 8.14 -12.57 19.60
CA SER A 593 8.15 -11.11 19.62
C SER A 593 6.73 -10.60 19.83
N ILE A 594 6.55 -9.60 20.67
CA ILE A 594 5.25 -8.96 20.92
C ILE A 594 5.40 -7.45 20.71
N THR A 595 4.47 -6.84 19.97
CA THR A 595 4.41 -5.39 19.78
C THR A 595 2.96 -4.95 19.91
N PHE A 596 2.67 -4.00 20.81
CA PHE A 596 1.32 -3.45 21.01
C PHE A 596 1.33 -2.00 21.54
#